data_AF-A0A5Z1EIG8-F1
#
_entry.id   AF-A0A5Z1EIG8-F1
#
_cell.length_a   1.000
_cell.length_b   1.000
_cell.length_c   1.000
_cell.angle_alpha   90.00
_cell.angle_beta   90.00
_cell.angle_gamma   90.00
#
_symmetry.space_group_name_H-M   'P 1'
#
loop_
_entity.id
_entity.type
_entity.pdbx_description
1 polymer ?
#
loop_
_entity_poly.entity_id
_entity_poly.type
_entity_poly.pdbx_seq_one_letter_code
_entity_poly.pdbx_strand_id
1 'polypeptide(L)'
;MSETYEIYTPNGLILDVEKTNKILLYDGGAKVGKYTQEYSKALFEAHNIKQNSPYKDYQPRYLDPNLYTGQSSTLLEFKDWQSIYLKDPIKGSIAPWTKAEKAYYKSLKTKKERYKYLVIRSGIRSVVIDIPYEAIGAVDEKGNVDPKYEKLYKIVDDNKHNLRSSLFHNEWGMAAGILGDYKYLANDMFQNGFNARFIQATILYIQLSGGSSILDQPNLLGAIYGYADIAVGSGLVGVHKNPLREQEIKTLAKTLKPDEFGMLPFIDEIMGVDWVIDYNKYRIARDESGDIYKALRSDIVEGKIKDPRDIDSTYESRREFDRYRGGYYNGMVTGYGTDTPNDWSEEEAQLFNDTLILHAKLAALTPPQGYPNAPYYFTPENLEWYYKRHKLDKLLDPRIPAIYRYNFPQKLRAKIRAYAKEHNIKE
;
A
#
# COMPACT_ATOMS: atom_id res chain seq x y z
N MET A 1 5.54 -40.87 4.12
CA MET A 1 4.98 -39.78 3.28
C MET A 1 4.10 -38.94 4.18
N SER A 2 4.23 -37.61 4.18
CA SER A 2 3.35 -36.74 4.99
C SER A 2 1.88 -37.06 4.70
N GLU A 3 1.06 -37.18 5.74
CA GLU A 3 -0.39 -37.40 5.64
C GLU A 3 -1.16 -36.09 5.40
N THR A 4 -0.47 -34.95 5.48
CA THR A 4 -1.03 -33.60 5.31
C THR A 4 -0.25 -32.79 4.26
N TYR A 5 -0.88 -31.72 3.77
CA TYR A 5 -0.25 -30.63 3.02
C TYR A 5 -0.59 -29.27 3.65
N GLU A 6 0.20 -28.24 3.36
CA GLU A 6 0.04 -26.92 3.97
C GLU A 6 -0.72 -25.94 3.05
N ILE A 7 -1.57 -25.13 3.66
CA ILE A 7 -2.06 -23.88 3.07
C ILE A 7 -1.65 -22.68 3.93
N TYR A 8 -1.73 -21.48 3.36
CA TYR A 8 -1.27 -20.25 3.99
C TYR A 8 -2.38 -19.20 4.00
N THR A 9 -2.70 -18.69 5.19
CA THR A 9 -3.66 -17.60 5.39
C THR A 9 -3.09 -16.25 4.91
N PRO A 10 -3.92 -15.19 4.77
CA PRO A 10 -3.44 -13.85 4.39
C PRO A 10 -2.34 -13.29 5.29
N ASN A 11 -2.42 -13.48 6.60
CA ASN A 11 -1.42 -13.06 7.58
C ASN A 11 -0.19 -13.98 7.71
N GLY A 12 -0.19 -15.10 6.99
CA GLY A 12 0.95 -16.00 6.88
C GLY A 12 1.01 -17.09 7.94
N LEU A 13 -0.11 -17.39 8.60
CA LEU A 13 -0.27 -18.63 9.36
C LEU A 13 -0.28 -19.82 8.40
N ILE A 14 0.32 -20.92 8.86
CA ILE A 14 0.36 -22.20 8.15
C ILE A 14 -0.76 -23.07 8.73
N LEU A 15 -1.59 -23.63 7.87
CA LEU A 15 -2.63 -24.57 8.26
C LEU A 15 -2.37 -25.92 7.63
N ASP A 16 -2.41 -26.97 8.45
CA ASP A 16 -2.32 -28.35 7.99
C ASP A 16 -3.65 -28.83 7.43
N VAL A 17 -3.60 -29.51 6.30
CA VAL A 17 -4.76 -30.06 5.60
C VAL A 17 -4.57 -31.55 5.37
N GLU A 18 -5.53 -32.35 5.83
CA GLU A 18 -5.58 -33.78 5.53
C GLU A 18 -5.79 -34.03 4.02
N LYS A 19 -5.41 -35.21 3.52
CA LYS A 19 -5.67 -35.60 2.11
C LYS A 19 -7.15 -35.61 1.71
N THR A 20 -8.05 -35.63 2.68
CA THR A 20 -9.51 -35.51 2.51
C THR A 20 -9.95 -34.05 2.27
N ASN A 21 -9.01 -33.09 2.21
CA ASN A 21 -9.22 -31.65 2.19
C ASN A 21 -9.88 -31.08 3.45
N LYS A 22 -9.77 -31.79 4.58
CA LYS A 22 -10.15 -31.28 5.89
C LYS A 22 -9.02 -30.46 6.48
N ILE A 23 -9.29 -29.18 6.78
CA ILE A 23 -8.34 -28.29 7.44
C ILE A 23 -8.36 -28.57 8.95
N LEU A 24 -7.18 -28.68 9.55
CA LEU A 24 -7.02 -28.86 11.00
C LEU A 24 -7.04 -27.48 11.68
N LEU A 25 -8.22 -27.08 12.14
CA LEU A 25 -8.43 -25.80 12.84
C LEU A 25 -8.45 -26.00 14.35
N TYR A 26 -7.95 -25.00 15.08
CA TYR A 26 -8.04 -24.95 16.53
C TYR A 26 -9.44 -24.49 16.96
N ASP A 27 -10.02 -25.08 18.01
CA ASP A 27 -11.37 -24.71 18.48
C ASP A 27 -11.37 -23.49 19.43
N GLY A 28 -10.21 -23.03 19.89
CA GLY A 28 -10.13 -21.90 20.82
C GLY A 28 -10.74 -22.18 22.20
N GLY A 29 -11.10 -23.42 22.51
CA GLY A 29 -11.95 -23.77 23.66
C GLY A 29 -13.44 -23.48 23.46
N ALA A 30 -13.88 -23.11 22.25
CA ALA A 30 -15.28 -22.86 21.92
C ALA A 30 -15.97 -24.09 21.32
N LYS A 31 -17.30 -24.10 21.29
CA LYS A 31 -18.06 -25.10 20.50
C LYS A 31 -18.01 -24.68 19.04
N VAL A 32 -17.51 -25.54 18.17
CA VAL A 32 -17.33 -25.30 16.73
C VAL A 32 -18.04 -26.38 15.90
N GLY A 33 -17.96 -26.32 14.56
CA GLY A 33 -18.58 -27.29 13.66
C GLY A 33 -19.73 -26.76 12.81
N LYS A 34 -20.45 -25.72 13.27
CA LYS A 34 -21.63 -25.17 12.58
C LYS A 34 -21.26 -24.50 11.24
N TYR A 35 -20.13 -23.82 11.19
CA TYR A 35 -19.68 -23.01 10.04
C TYR A 35 -18.36 -23.51 9.41
N THR A 36 -17.81 -24.62 9.92
CA THR A 36 -16.47 -25.12 9.54
C THR A 36 -16.36 -25.39 8.05
N GLN A 37 -17.44 -25.85 7.41
CA GLN A 37 -17.43 -26.14 5.98
C GLN A 37 -17.33 -24.86 5.14
N GLU A 38 -18.14 -23.84 5.43
CA GLU A 38 -18.09 -22.53 4.78
C GLU A 38 -16.74 -21.85 5.03
N TYR A 39 -16.26 -21.88 6.27
CA TYR A 39 -14.99 -21.28 6.62
C TYR A 39 -13.81 -21.95 5.90
N SER A 40 -13.82 -23.29 5.82
CA SER A 40 -12.81 -24.04 5.06
C SER A 40 -12.78 -23.64 3.58
N LYS A 41 -13.95 -23.43 2.96
CA LYS A 41 -14.03 -22.93 1.57
C LYS A 41 -13.37 -21.55 1.45
N ALA A 42 -13.66 -20.64 2.38
CA ALA A 42 -13.06 -19.30 2.39
C ALA A 42 -11.53 -19.34 2.57
N LEU A 43 -11.01 -20.23 3.41
CA LEU A 43 -9.55 -20.43 3.58
C LEU A 43 -8.87 -20.94 2.31
N PHE A 44 -9.47 -21.92 1.62
CA PHE A 44 -8.95 -22.38 0.33
C PHE A 44 -9.03 -21.29 -0.74
N GLU A 45 -10.12 -20.53 -0.80
CA GLU A 45 -10.24 -19.41 -1.72
C GLU A 45 -9.16 -18.35 -1.46
N ALA A 46 -8.99 -17.93 -0.20
CA ALA A 46 -7.97 -16.99 0.21
C ALA A 46 -6.55 -17.48 -0.17
N HIS A 47 -6.24 -18.76 0.09
CA HIS A 47 -4.99 -19.36 -0.32
C HIS A 47 -4.80 -19.30 -1.84
N ASN A 48 -5.81 -19.71 -2.61
CA ASN A 48 -5.77 -19.75 -4.08
C ASN A 48 -5.61 -18.35 -4.68
N ILE A 49 -6.27 -17.32 -4.13
CA ILE A 49 -6.11 -15.92 -4.55
C ILE A 49 -4.64 -15.49 -4.41
N LYS A 50 -4.00 -15.81 -3.29
CA LYS A 50 -2.60 -15.46 -3.04
C LYS A 50 -1.64 -16.18 -3.99
N GLN A 51 -1.89 -17.46 -4.28
CA GLN A 51 -1.07 -18.22 -5.25
C GLN A 51 -1.23 -17.68 -6.68
N ASN A 52 -2.41 -17.17 -7.02
CA ASN A 52 -2.74 -16.61 -8.33
C ASN A 52 -2.61 -15.09 -8.41
N SER A 53 -1.79 -14.48 -7.56
CA SER A 53 -1.46 -13.06 -7.67
C SER A 53 -0.97 -12.70 -9.09
N PRO A 54 -1.30 -11.51 -9.64
CA PRO A 54 -0.71 -11.02 -10.88
C PRO A 54 0.82 -10.82 -10.80
N TYR A 55 1.40 -10.91 -9.60
CA TYR A 55 2.83 -10.80 -9.37
C TYR A 55 3.47 -12.13 -8.94
N LYS A 56 2.78 -13.27 -9.12
CA LYS A 56 3.30 -14.59 -8.75
C LYS A 56 4.65 -14.92 -9.38
N ASP A 57 4.94 -14.35 -10.55
CA ASP A 57 6.20 -14.54 -11.29
C ASP A 57 7.32 -13.57 -10.88
N TYR A 58 7.08 -12.72 -9.87
CA TYR A 58 8.10 -11.82 -9.33
C TYR A 58 9.32 -12.59 -8.81
N GLN A 59 10.49 -12.27 -9.33
CA GLN A 59 11.76 -12.90 -8.93
C GLN A 59 12.64 -11.89 -8.17
N PRO A 60 12.90 -12.10 -6.88
CA PRO A 60 13.78 -11.23 -6.10
C PRO A 60 15.23 -11.33 -6.58
N ARG A 61 16.01 -10.26 -6.37
CA ARG A 61 17.45 -10.22 -6.66
C ARG A 61 18.20 -9.82 -5.40
N TYR A 62 18.62 -10.81 -4.63
CA TYR A 62 19.25 -10.57 -3.33
C TYR A 62 20.65 -9.98 -3.45
N LEU A 63 20.95 -9.01 -2.58
CA LEU A 63 22.32 -8.53 -2.37
C LEU A 63 23.15 -9.61 -1.68
N ASP A 64 24.44 -9.66 -2.02
CA ASP A 64 25.37 -10.65 -1.49
C ASP A 64 26.24 -10.04 -0.36
N PRO A 65 26.05 -10.45 0.91
CA PRO A 65 26.84 -9.98 2.03
C PRO A 65 28.28 -10.48 2.06
N ASN A 66 28.65 -11.51 1.28
CA ASN A 66 29.98 -12.08 1.33
C ASN A 66 30.99 -11.27 0.49
N LEU A 67 32.27 -11.37 0.88
CA LEU A 67 33.39 -10.82 0.13
C LEU A 67 34.10 -11.95 -0.61
N TYR A 68 34.18 -11.85 -1.93
CA TYR A 68 34.90 -12.80 -2.78
C TYR A 68 36.08 -12.11 -3.45
N THR A 69 37.26 -12.73 -3.40
CA THR A 69 38.47 -12.21 -4.07
C THR A 69 38.21 -12.01 -5.56
N GLY A 70 38.48 -10.81 -6.07
CA GLY A 70 38.28 -10.46 -7.47
C GLY A 70 36.84 -10.06 -7.87
N GLN A 71 35.92 -9.94 -6.92
CA GLN A 71 34.55 -9.46 -7.17
C GLN A 71 34.25 -8.16 -6.42
N SER A 72 33.38 -7.33 -7.00
CA SER A 72 32.86 -6.12 -6.33
C SER A 72 31.89 -6.50 -5.21
N SER A 73 32.12 -5.98 -4.00
CA SER A 73 31.21 -6.17 -2.86
C SER A 73 29.93 -5.35 -3.01
N THR A 74 28.80 -5.88 -2.54
CA THR A 74 27.54 -5.12 -2.44
C THR A 74 27.42 -4.32 -1.13
N LEU A 75 28.46 -4.32 -0.28
CA LEU A 75 28.44 -3.64 1.02
C LEU A 75 28.23 -2.12 0.91
N LEU A 76 28.86 -1.47 -0.08
CA LEU A 76 28.69 -0.03 -0.28
C LEU A 76 27.27 0.32 -0.73
N GLU A 77 26.70 -0.46 -1.67
CA GLU A 77 25.31 -0.33 -2.10
C GLU A 77 24.35 -0.51 -0.91
N PHE A 78 24.58 -1.54 -0.09
CA PHE A 78 23.80 -1.76 1.13
C PHE A 78 23.93 -0.62 2.13
N LYS A 79 25.14 -0.10 2.39
CA LYS A 79 25.35 0.98 3.37
C LYS A 79 24.74 2.30 2.92
N ASP A 80 24.84 2.60 1.63
CA ASP A 80 24.16 3.73 1.02
C ASP A 80 22.63 3.62 1.20
N TRP A 81 22.03 2.47 0.85
CA TRP A 81 20.61 2.22 1.10
C TRP A 81 20.24 2.29 2.58
N GLN A 82 20.99 1.62 3.46
CA GLN A 82 20.74 1.64 4.91
C GLN A 82 20.70 3.07 5.47
N SER A 83 21.55 3.96 4.97
CA SER A 83 21.66 5.33 5.46
C SER A 83 20.42 6.20 5.19
N ILE A 84 19.61 5.87 4.17
CA ILE A 84 18.44 6.68 3.82
C ILE A 84 17.34 6.62 4.88
N TYR A 85 17.30 5.55 5.69
CA TYR A 85 16.30 5.37 6.76
C TYR A 85 16.68 6.08 8.07
N LEU A 86 17.86 6.71 8.14
CA LEU A 86 18.29 7.51 9.30
C LEU A 86 17.77 8.94 9.25
N LYS A 87 17.09 9.34 8.17
CA LYS A 87 16.60 10.69 7.93
C LYS A 87 15.26 10.63 7.21
N ASP A 88 14.55 11.75 7.20
CA ASP A 88 13.37 11.91 6.35
C ASP A 88 13.72 11.69 4.86
N PRO A 89 12.76 11.21 4.04
CA PRO A 89 13.00 10.99 2.63
C PRO A 89 13.46 12.27 1.91
N ILE A 90 14.56 12.18 1.15
CA ILE A 90 15.04 13.30 0.35
C ILE A 90 14.01 13.55 -0.77
N LYS A 91 13.52 14.79 -0.88
CA LYS A 91 12.55 15.18 -1.92
C LYS A 91 13.06 14.83 -3.32
N GLY A 92 12.22 14.18 -4.11
CA GLY A 92 12.55 13.74 -5.47
C GLY A 92 13.55 12.59 -5.57
N SER A 93 13.90 11.90 -4.46
CA SER A 93 14.79 10.73 -4.50
C SER A 93 14.06 9.39 -4.46
N ILE A 94 12.83 9.36 -3.95
CA ILE A 94 12.01 8.16 -3.83
C ILE A 94 11.12 8.03 -5.06
N ALA A 95 11.15 6.86 -5.70
CA ALA A 95 10.39 6.56 -6.91
C ALA A 95 10.35 7.72 -7.92
N PRO A 96 11.51 8.34 -8.24
CA PRO A 96 11.53 9.64 -8.91
C PRO A 96 10.93 9.59 -10.30
N TRP A 97 10.46 10.74 -10.76
CA TRP A 97 10.00 10.89 -12.14
C TRP A 97 11.21 11.10 -13.05
N THR A 98 11.41 10.15 -13.97
CA THR A 98 12.49 10.26 -14.98
C THR A 98 12.23 11.41 -15.95
N LYS A 99 13.26 11.90 -16.64
CA LYS A 99 13.07 12.99 -17.62
C LYS A 99 12.18 12.53 -18.77
N ALA A 100 12.36 11.30 -19.25
CA ALA A 100 11.50 10.69 -20.26
C ALA A 100 10.03 10.60 -19.79
N GLU A 101 9.82 10.18 -18.55
CA GLU A 101 8.48 10.08 -17.95
C GLU A 101 7.78 11.44 -17.89
N LYS A 102 8.45 12.46 -17.34
CA LYS A 102 7.89 13.82 -17.24
C LYS A 102 7.47 14.35 -18.61
N ALA A 103 8.32 14.15 -19.61
CA ALA A 103 8.07 14.63 -20.96
C ALA A 103 6.89 13.90 -21.62
N TYR A 104 6.80 12.58 -21.47
CA TYR A 104 5.65 11.80 -21.94
C TYR A 104 4.36 12.21 -21.22
N TYR A 105 4.39 12.36 -19.89
CA TYR A 105 3.21 12.79 -19.14
C TYR A 105 2.70 14.16 -19.61
N LYS A 106 3.62 15.13 -19.78
CA LYS A 106 3.28 16.47 -20.28
C LYS A 106 2.76 16.47 -21.73
N SER A 107 3.06 15.42 -22.51
CA SER A 107 2.56 15.30 -23.88
C SER A 107 1.09 14.87 -23.95
N LEU A 108 0.54 14.30 -22.88
CA LEU A 108 -0.87 13.87 -22.78
C LEU A 108 -1.79 15.09 -22.85
N LYS A 109 -2.81 15.00 -23.71
CA LYS A 109 -3.63 16.14 -24.17
C LYS A 109 -4.93 16.31 -23.41
N THR A 110 -5.39 15.26 -22.75
CA THR A 110 -6.67 15.27 -22.04
C THR A 110 -6.49 14.97 -20.55
N LYS A 111 -7.42 15.49 -19.74
CA LYS A 111 -7.48 15.16 -18.31
C LYS A 111 -7.64 13.65 -18.10
N LYS A 112 -8.47 12.97 -18.92
CA LYS A 112 -8.68 11.51 -18.85
C LYS A 112 -7.38 10.73 -19.08
N GLU A 113 -6.56 11.11 -20.06
CA GLU A 113 -5.25 10.47 -20.29
C GLU A 113 -4.31 10.66 -19.11
N ARG A 114 -4.25 11.88 -18.57
CA ARG A 114 -3.43 12.22 -17.39
C ARG A 114 -3.89 11.51 -16.13
N TYR A 115 -5.21 11.43 -15.92
CA TYR A 115 -5.85 10.67 -14.86
C TYR A 115 -5.45 9.20 -14.91
N LYS A 116 -5.67 8.57 -16.07
CA LYS A 116 -5.30 7.17 -16.32
C LYS A 116 -3.82 6.93 -16.04
N TYR A 117 -2.96 7.84 -16.49
CA TYR A 117 -1.53 7.73 -16.23
C TYR A 117 -1.21 7.72 -14.73
N LEU A 118 -1.75 8.67 -13.96
CA LEU A 118 -1.48 8.79 -12.52
C LEU A 118 -1.99 7.59 -11.73
N VAL A 119 -3.18 7.08 -12.06
CA VAL A 119 -3.71 5.84 -11.46
C VAL A 119 -2.78 4.67 -11.74
N ILE A 120 -2.35 4.47 -13.00
CA ILE A 120 -1.41 3.40 -13.36
C ILE A 120 -0.07 3.57 -12.62
N ARG A 121 0.47 4.80 -12.58
CA ARG A 121 1.73 5.11 -11.91
C ARG A 121 1.65 4.81 -10.41
N SER A 122 0.54 5.13 -9.76
CA SER A 122 0.32 4.89 -8.33
C SER A 122 0.44 3.42 -7.93
N GLY A 123 0.23 2.48 -8.87
CA GLY A 123 0.21 1.05 -8.60
C GLY A 123 -1.06 0.56 -7.88
N ILE A 124 -2.02 1.44 -7.57
CA ILE A 124 -3.32 1.07 -7.00
C ILE A 124 -4.11 0.23 -8.02
N ARG A 125 -4.77 -0.82 -7.50
CA ARG A 125 -5.74 -1.65 -8.21
C ARG A 125 -6.95 -1.87 -7.33
N SER A 126 -8.12 -2.02 -7.95
CA SER A 126 -9.32 -2.46 -7.26
C SER A 126 -9.17 -3.92 -6.83
N VAL A 127 -9.57 -4.22 -5.60
CA VAL A 127 -9.56 -5.57 -5.03
C VAL A 127 -10.96 -6.19 -4.99
N VAL A 128 -12.00 -5.41 -5.25
CA VAL A 128 -13.41 -5.83 -5.21
C VAL A 128 -13.94 -6.20 -6.58
N ILE A 129 -13.39 -5.61 -7.65
CA ILE A 129 -13.75 -5.89 -9.04
C ILE A 129 -12.57 -5.61 -9.98
N ASP A 130 -12.40 -6.40 -11.04
CA ASP A 130 -11.38 -6.14 -12.06
C ASP A 130 -11.75 -4.91 -12.89
N ILE A 131 -10.82 -3.96 -13.01
CA ILE A 131 -10.98 -2.74 -13.79
C ILE A 131 -9.89 -2.74 -14.87
N PRO A 132 -10.25 -2.94 -16.15
CA PRO A 132 -9.26 -2.90 -17.22
C PRO A 132 -8.67 -1.49 -17.34
N TYR A 133 -7.41 -1.39 -17.76
CA TYR A 133 -6.75 -0.07 -17.90
C TYR A 133 -7.50 0.91 -18.80
N GLU A 134 -8.29 0.42 -19.77
CA GLU A 134 -9.10 1.26 -20.65
C GLU A 134 -10.38 1.82 -20.01
N ALA A 135 -10.79 1.30 -18.85
CA ALA A 135 -11.91 1.80 -18.06
C ALA A 135 -11.49 2.83 -16.99
N ILE A 136 -10.19 3.05 -16.80
CA ILE A 136 -9.70 4.06 -15.85
C ILE A 136 -10.10 5.45 -16.35
N GLY A 137 -10.77 6.23 -15.49
CA GLY A 137 -11.37 7.52 -15.87
C GLY A 137 -12.53 7.36 -16.87
N ALA A 138 -13.28 6.27 -16.81
CA ALA A 138 -14.53 6.08 -17.57
C ALA A 138 -15.63 7.07 -17.16
N VAL A 139 -15.58 7.61 -15.94
CA VAL A 139 -16.46 8.67 -15.45
C VAL A 139 -15.74 10.01 -15.60
N ASP A 140 -16.36 10.96 -16.30
CA ASP A 140 -15.84 12.32 -16.42
C ASP A 140 -16.22 13.19 -15.22
N GLU A 141 -15.72 14.43 -15.18
CA GLU A 141 -15.97 15.36 -14.07
C GLU A 141 -17.44 15.79 -13.92
N LYS A 142 -18.25 15.62 -14.98
CA LYS A 142 -19.68 15.90 -14.97
C LYS A 142 -20.49 14.67 -14.54
N GLY A 143 -19.83 13.54 -14.28
CA GLY A 143 -20.47 12.27 -13.96
C GLY A 143 -20.95 11.50 -15.19
N ASN A 144 -20.57 11.89 -16.41
CA ASN A 144 -20.91 11.11 -17.60
C ASN A 144 -20.05 9.86 -17.65
N VAL A 145 -20.70 8.73 -17.90
CA VAL A 145 -20.06 7.42 -17.97
C VAL A 145 -19.84 7.05 -19.43
N ASP A 146 -18.63 6.59 -19.76
CA ASP A 146 -18.34 5.96 -21.05
C ASP A 146 -19.29 4.77 -21.26
N PRO A 147 -20.16 4.78 -22.31
CA PRO A 147 -21.18 3.73 -22.51
C PRO A 147 -20.61 2.32 -22.56
N LYS A 148 -19.34 2.16 -22.97
CA LYS A 148 -18.66 0.86 -23.00
C LYS A 148 -18.50 0.23 -21.61
N TYR A 149 -18.47 1.05 -20.55
CA TYR A 149 -18.22 0.62 -19.18
C TYR A 149 -19.39 0.86 -18.24
N GLU A 150 -20.59 1.15 -18.77
CA GLU A 150 -21.79 1.45 -17.97
C GLU A 150 -22.13 0.34 -16.95
N LYS A 151 -22.07 -0.93 -17.37
CA LYS A 151 -22.31 -2.07 -16.46
C LYS A 151 -21.28 -2.13 -15.33
N LEU A 152 -20.00 -1.88 -15.65
CA LEU A 152 -18.93 -1.87 -14.65
C LEU A 152 -19.15 -0.73 -13.66
N TYR A 153 -19.42 0.48 -14.18
CA TYR A 153 -19.73 1.64 -13.37
C TYR A 153 -20.90 1.37 -12.43
N LYS A 154 -22.02 0.82 -12.93
CA LYS A 154 -23.21 0.56 -12.11
C LYS A 154 -22.91 -0.36 -10.94
N ILE A 155 -22.16 -1.45 -11.15
CA ILE A 155 -21.76 -2.35 -10.06
C ILE A 155 -20.96 -1.60 -8.99
N VAL A 156 -20.03 -0.74 -9.40
CA VAL A 156 -19.22 0.05 -8.47
C VAL A 156 -20.07 1.10 -7.76
N ASP A 157 -20.92 1.81 -8.48
CA ASP A 157 -21.76 2.89 -7.97
C ASP A 157 -22.77 2.36 -6.93
N ASP A 158 -23.39 1.22 -7.20
CA ASP A 158 -24.32 0.55 -6.29
C ASP A 158 -23.63 0.08 -4.99
N ASN A 159 -22.29 -0.08 -4.99
CA ASN A 159 -21.52 -0.61 -3.86
C ASN A 159 -20.56 0.41 -3.20
N LYS A 160 -20.31 1.59 -3.76
CA LYS A 160 -19.35 2.56 -3.20
C LYS A 160 -19.75 3.09 -1.82
N HIS A 161 -21.02 2.94 -1.44
CA HIS A 161 -21.54 3.26 -0.11
C HIS A 161 -21.77 2.03 0.76
N ASN A 162 -21.18 0.87 0.42
CA ASN A 162 -21.34 -0.36 1.18
C ASN A 162 -20.82 -0.18 2.62
N LEU A 163 -21.71 -0.33 3.61
CA LEU A 163 -21.40 -0.16 5.04
C LEU A 163 -21.19 -1.49 5.77
N ARG A 164 -20.98 -2.59 5.04
CA ARG A 164 -20.79 -3.93 5.61
C ARG A 164 -19.58 -4.01 6.54
N SER A 165 -18.50 -3.33 6.16
CA SER A 165 -17.41 -2.96 7.06
C SER A 165 -16.69 -1.74 6.48
N SER A 166 -15.93 -1.03 7.30
CA SER A 166 -15.15 0.11 6.80
C SER A 166 -14.14 -0.29 5.72
N LEU A 167 -13.58 -1.50 5.79
CA LEU A 167 -12.67 -1.98 4.74
C LEU A 167 -13.41 -2.21 3.40
N PHE A 168 -14.62 -2.79 3.43
CA PHE A 168 -15.43 -2.93 2.20
C PHE A 168 -15.82 -1.56 1.65
N HIS A 169 -16.22 -0.62 2.50
CA HIS A 169 -16.54 0.75 2.11
C HIS A 169 -15.35 1.39 1.37
N ASN A 170 -14.17 1.33 1.99
CA ASN A 170 -12.96 1.91 1.43
C ASN A 170 -12.58 1.27 0.09
N GLU A 171 -12.60 -0.06 -0.02
CA GLU A 171 -12.16 -0.75 -1.25
C GLU A 171 -13.13 -0.59 -2.42
N TRP A 172 -14.44 -0.49 -2.17
CA TRP A 172 -15.41 -0.07 -3.19
C TRP A 172 -15.24 1.41 -3.56
N GLY A 173 -14.94 2.27 -2.58
CA GLY A 173 -14.57 3.65 -2.84
C GLY A 173 -13.32 3.77 -3.73
N MET A 174 -12.30 2.96 -3.48
CA MET A 174 -11.11 2.88 -4.33
C MET A 174 -11.45 2.49 -5.77
N ALA A 175 -12.40 1.56 -5.96
CA ALA A 175 -12.87 1.19 -7.30
C ALA A 175 -13.58 2.35 -8.02
N ALA A 176 -14.44 3.10 -7.31
CA ALA A 176 -15.11 4.30 -7.84
C ALA A 176 -14.08 5.39 -8.21
N GLY A 177 -13.10 5.57 -7.33
CA GLY A 177 -11.91 6.38 -7.55
C GLY A 177 -11.22 6.02 -8.86
N ILE A 178 -10.78 4.78 -9.04
CA ILE A 178 -10.11 4.34 -10.28
C ILE A 178 -10.95 4.62 -11.54
N LEU A 179 -12.28 4.47 -11.47
CA LEU A 179 -13.18 4.74 -12.59
C LEU A 179 -13.34 6.23 -12.91
N GLY A 180 -12.98 7.15 -12.02
CA GLY A 180 -13.01 8.59 -12.28
C GLY A 180 -13.51 9.44 -11.11
N ASP A 181 -14.25 8.85 -10.17
CA ASP A 181 -14.80 9.55 -9.01
C ASP A 181 -13.77 9.64 -7.88
N TYR A 182 -12.71 10.44 -8.12
CA TYR A 182 -11.52 10.51 -7.26
C TYR A 182 -11.85 10.84 -5.79
N LYS A 183 -13.02 11.44 -5.51
CA LYS A 183 -13.48 11.77 -4.16
C LYS A 183 -13.58 10.56 -3.23
N TYR A 184 -13.67 9.35 -3.79
CA TYR A 184 -13.77 8.10 -3.04
C TYR A 184 -12.44 7.36 -2.85
N LEU A 185 -11.31 7.87 -3.36
CA LEU A 185 -10.03 7.17 -3.31
C LEU A 185 -9.48 6.92 -1.89
N ALA A 186 -9.79 7.81 -0.95
CA ALA A 186 -9.18 7.82 0.39
C ALA A 186 -10.23 8.09 1.49
N ASN A 187 -11.29 7.28 1.52
CA ASN A 187 -12.30 7.33 2.57
C ASN A 187 -11.84 6.55 3.82
N ASP A 188 -12.40 6.88 4.99
CA ASP A 188 -12.27 6.10 6.24
C ASP A 188 -10.85 5.70 6.67
N MET A 189 -9.99 6.70 6.81
CA MET A 189 -8.58 6.57 7.19
C MET A 189 -8.31 5.78 8.49
N PHE A 190 -9.24 5.79 9.45
CA PHE A 190 -8.96 5.37 10.83
C PHE A 190 -9.23 3.89 11.13
N GLN A 191 -9.82 3.15 10.20
CA GLN A 191 -10.40 1.83 10.48
C GLN A 191 -9.75 0.66 9.74
N ASN A 192 -8.72 0.90 8.93
CA ASN A 192 -7.98 -0.15 8.22
C ASN A 192 -6.47 -0.08 8.51
N GLY A 193 -5.78 -1.21 8.42
CA GLY A 193 -4.34 -1.29 8.70
C GLY A 193 -3.42 -1.16 7.50
N PHE A 194 -3.96 -0.97 6.29
CA PHE A 194 -3.18 -0.85 5.05
C PHE A 194 -2.62 0.57 4.85
N ASN A 195 -1.84 1.03 5.82
CA ASN A 195 -1.28 2.38 5.92
C ASN A 195 -0.66 2.88 4.60
N ALA A 196 0.20 2.09 3.95
CA ALA A 196 0.89 2.50 2.72
C ALA A 196 -0.06 2.59 1.53
N ARG A 197 -1.08 1.72 1.47
CA ARG A 197 -2.15 1.80 0.45
C ARG A 197 -2.96 3.08 0.64
N PHE A 198 -3.32 3.40 1.88
CA PHE A 198 -4.05 4.61 2.22
C PHE A 198 -3.27 5.88 1.87
N ILE A 199 -1.99 5.97 2.25
CA ILE A 199 -1.12 7.10 1.90
C ILE A 199 -0.99 7.23 0.38
N GLN A 200 -0.75 6.13 -0.34
CA GLN A 200 -0.68 6.17 -1.80
C GLN A 200 -1.98 6.68 -2.42
N ALA A 201 -3.12 6.28 -1.89
CA ALA A 201 -4.43 6.71 -2.36
C ALA A 201 -4.70 8.19 -2.06
N THR A 202 -4.26 8.67 -0.90
CA THR A 202 -4.35 10.09 -0.51
C THR A 202 -3.50 10.97 -1.41
N ILE A 203 -2.26 10.56 -1.71
CA ILE A 203 -1.41 11.29 -2.66
C ILE A 203 -2.03 11.26 -4.06
N LEU A 204 -2.57 10.11 -4.50
CA LEU A 204 -3.27 10.03 -5.78
C LEU A 204 -4.49 10.96 -5.81
N TYR A 205 -5.29 11.01 -4.74
CA TYR A 205 -6.39 11.96 -4.60
C TYR A 205 -5.92 13.40 -4.77
N ILE A 206 -4.85 13.81 -4.06
CA ILE A 206 -4.26 15.16 -4.18
C ILE A 206 -3.80 15.43 -5.63
N GLN A 207 -3.15 14.46 -6.27
CA GLN A 207 -2.71 14.60 -7.67
C GLN A 207 -3.88 14.84 -8.61
N LEU A 208 -4.99 14.11 -8.41
CA LEU A 208 -6.16 14.15 -9.30
C LEU A 208 -7.09 15.34 -9.03
N SER A 209 -7.24 15.74 -7.77
CA SER A 209 -8.09 16.86 -7.34
C SER A 209 -7.41 18.23 -7.46
N GLY A 210 -6.11 18.26 -7.80
CA GLY A 210 -5.33 19.48 -7.74
C GLY A 210 -5.11 19.98 -6.31
N GLY A 211 -5.20 19.10 -5.32
CA GLY A 211 -5.11 19.45 -3.89
C GLY A 211 -6.39 20.03 -3.30
N SER A 212 -7.49 20.10 -4.07
CA SER A 212 -8.81 20.54 -3.58
C SER A 212 -9.49 19.45 -2.75
N SER A 213 -10.27 19.86 -1.74
CA SER A 213 -11.11 19.02 -0.88
C SER A 213 -12.26 19.81 -0.25
N ILE A 214 -13.04 19.16 0.63
CA ILE A 214 -14.05 19.84 1.46
C ILE A 214 -13.45 20.87 2.46
N LEU A 215 -12.14 20.79 2.73
CA LEU A 215 -11.43 21.70 3.63
C LEU A 215 -10.93 22.98 2.93
N ASP A 216 -11.26 23.18 1.66
CA ASP A 216 -10.77 24.33 0.90
C ASP A 216 -11.21 25.65 1.54
N GLN A 217 -10.30 26.62 1.53
CA GLN A 217 -10.51 28.00 1.95
C GLN A 217 -9.86 28.94 0.91
N PRO A 218 -10.19 30.25 0.89
CA PRO A 218 -9.49 31.19 0.03
C PRO A 218 -7.96 31.07 0.18
N ASN A 219 -7.28 30.75 -0.91
CA ASN A 219 -5.83 30.50 -0.96
C ASN A 219 -5.34 29.30 -0.12
N LEU A 220 -6.14 28.24 0.02
CA LEU A 220 -5.74 27.01 0.70
C LEU A 220 -6.23 25.77 -0.05
N LEU A 221 -5.30 24.92 -0.46
CA LEU A 221 -5.57 23.58 -0.99
C LEU A 221 -5.82 22.61 0.17
N GLY A 222 -7.10 22.32 0.42
CA GLY A 222 -7.53 21.61 1.62
C GLY A 222 -7.05 20.17 1.71
N ALA A 223 -6.86 19.47 0.58
CA ALA A 223 -6.36 18.08 0.61
C ALA A 223 -4.91 18.01 1.06
N ILE A 224 -4.08 18.97 0.62
CA ILE A 224 -2.67 19.07 1.03
C ILE A 224 -2.58 19.50 2.49
N TYR A 225 -3.41 20.46 2.91
CA TYR A 225 -3.51 20.86 4.30
C TYR A 225 -3.94 19.69 5.20
N GLY A 226 -4.96 18.93 4.78
CA GLY A 226 -5.45 17.75 5.49
C GLY A 226 -4.38 16.68 5.62
N TYR A 227 -3.61 16.40 4.57
CA TYR A 227 -2.46 15.49 4.65
C TYR A 227 -1.44 15.94 5.71
N ALA A 228 -1.11 17.25 5.72
CA ALA A 228 -0.19 17.80 6.71
C ALA A 228 -0.71 17.64 8.14
N ASP A 229 -1.97 18.03 8.40
CA ASP A 229 -2.56 18.05 9.74
C ASP A 229 -2.79 16.63 10.29
N ILE A 230 -3.33 15.76 9.43
CA ILE A 230 -3.83 14.45 9.82
C ILE A 230 -2.72 13.40 9.75
N ALA A 231 -2.05 13.23 8.59
CA ALA A 231 -1.04 12.18 8.46
C ALA A 231 0.25 12.57 9.20
N VAL A 232 0.81 13.74 8.89
CA VAL A 232 2.12 14.18 9.41
C VAL A 232 2.01 14.78 10.81
N GLY A 233 1.08 15.69 11.06
CA GLY A 233 0.96 16.40 12.34
C GLY A 233 0.47 15.50 13.48
N SER A 234 -0.41 14.55 13.16
CA SER A 234 -0.91 13.59 14.15
C SER A 234 -0.15 12.26 14.15
N GLY A 235 0.79 12.03 13.21
CA GLY A 235 1.53 10.78 13.07
C GLY A 235 0.59 9.59 12.93
N LEU A 236 -0.37 9.69 12.01
CA LEU A 236 -1.37 8.65 11.74
C LEU A 236 -0.98 7.83 10.51
N VAL A 237 -1.69 6.72 10.29
CA VAL A 237 -1.55 5.85 9.11
C VAL A 237 -0.09 5.54 8.74
N GLY A 238 0.69 5.17 9.75
CA GLY A 238 2.08 4.76 9.56
C GLY A 238 3.07 5.91 9.38
N VAL A 239 2.65 7.17 9.31
CA VAL A 239 3.52 8.34 9.09
C VAL A 239 4.17 8.82 10.39
N HIS A 240 5.35 9.45 10.28
CA HIS A 240 6.08 10.00 11.42
C HIS A 240 5.48 11.33 11.86
N LYS A 241 5.30 11.50 13.17
CA LYS A 241 4.88 12.80 13.70
C LYS A 241 6.02 13.81 13.59
N ASN A 242 5.90 14.77 12.68
CA ASN A 242 6.96 15.75 12.41
C ASN A 242 6.40 17.17 12.29
N PRO A 243 6.46 17.99 13.37
CA PRO A 243 5.89 19.34 13.38
C PRO A 243 6.53 20.31 12.37
N LEU A 244 7.83 20.16 12.09
CA LEU A 244 8.51 21.00 11.10
C LEU A 244 7.98 20.69 9.70
N ARG A 245 7.95 19.40 9.36
CA ARG A 245 7.43 18.94 8.07
C ARG A 245 5.95 19.27 7.89
N GLU A 246 5.14 19.15 8.93
CA GLU A 246 3.75 19.61 8.93
C GLU A 246 3.64 21.09 8.53
N GLN A 247 4.44 21.97 9.15
CA GLN A 247 4.43 23.41 8.84
C GLN A 247 4.87 23.71 7.40
N GLU A 248 5.89 23.00 6.89
CA GLU A 248 6.32 23.11 5.50
C GLU A 248 5.19 22.78 4.52
N ILE A 249 4.48 21.66 4.76
CA ILE A 249 3.38 21.22 3.89
C ILE A 249 2.17 22.17 4.02
N LYS A 250 1.84 22.64 5.23
CA LYS A 250 0.78 23.65 5.44
C LYS A 250 1.08 24.97 4.73
N THR A 251 2.35 25.35 4.63
CA THR A 251 2.79 26.52 3.87
C THR A 251 2.66 26.27 2.37
N LEU A 252 3.08 25.10 1.90
CA LEU A 252 2.96 24.68 0.50
C LEU A 252 1.49 24.65 0.03
N ALA A 253 0.57 24.20 0.89
CA ALA A 253 -0.87 24.18 0.61
C ALA A 253 -1.46 25.56 0.29
N LYS A 254 -0.81 26.64 0.72
CA LYS A 254 -1.27 28.03 0.48
C LYS A 254 -0.69 28.64 -0.80
N THR A 255 0.38 28.08 -1.34
CA THR A 255 1.15 28.68 -2.44
C THR A 255 1.04 27.91 -3.75
N LEU A 256 0.74 26.61 -3.69
CA LEU A 256 0.62 25.78 -4.88
C LEU A 256 -0.60 26.13 -5.74
N LYS A 257 -0.42 25.92 -7.05
CA LYS A 257 -1.48 26.05 -8.05
C LYS A 257 -1.52 24.77 -8.89
N PRO A 258 -2.72 24.22 -9.15
CA PRO A 258 -2.90 23.14 -10.09
C PRO A 258 -2.42 23.51 -11.51
N ASP A 259 -2.16 22.49 -12.33
CA ASP A 259 -1.87 22.67 -13.74
C ASP A 259 -3.12 23.07 -14.55
N GLU A 260 -2.98 23.21 -15.88
CA GLU A 260 -4.06 23.59 -16.79
C GLU A 260 -5.25 22.60 -16.81
N PHE A 261 -5.07 21.39 -16.29
CA PHE A 261 -6.12 20.38 -16.14
C PHE A 261 -6.70 20.34 -14.71
N GLY A 262 -6.29 21.25 -13.84
CA GLY A 262 -6.69 21.26 -12.43
C GLY A 262 -6.06 20.11 -11.63
N MET A 263 -4.87 19.65 -12.00
CA MET A 263 -4.18 18.51 -11.36
C MET A 263 -2.85 18.93 -10.73
N LEU A 264 -2.30 18.10 -9.82
CA LEU A 264 -0.96 18.28 -9.23
C LEU A 264 -0.09 17.03 -9.44
N PRO A 265 0.34 16.72 -10.67
CA PRO A 265 0.91 15.42 -11.01
C PRO A 265 2.19 15.08 -10.25
N PHE A 266 3.05 16.08 -10.04
CA PHE A 266 4.37 15.93 -9.43
C PHE A 266 4.39 16.29 -7.94
N ILE A 267 3.23 16.26 -7.25
CA ILE A 267 3.16 16.63 -5.84
C ILE A 267 4.10 15.79 -4.96
N ASP A 268 4.35 14.53 -5.32
CA ASP A 268 5.28 13.63 -4.66
C ASP A 268 6.73 14.13 -4.70
N GLU A 269 7.14 14.87 -5.73
CA GLU A 269 8.47 15.52 -5.78
C GLU A 269 8.47 16.90 -5.11
N ILE A 270 7.37 17.66 -5.22
CA ILE A 270 7.25 19.02 -4.71
C ILE A 270 7.10 19.03 -3.17
N MET A 271 6.14 18.26 -2.67
CA MET A 271 5.88 18.07 -1.25
C MET A 271 6.89 17.10 -0.64
N GLY A 272 7.36 16.14 -1.42
CA GLY A 272 8.09 14.97 -0.93
C GLY A 272 7.15 13.87 -0.48
N VAL A 273 7.73 12.75 -0.06
CA VAL A 273 7.03 11.59 0.50
C VAL A 273 7.47 11.35 1.95
N ASP A 274 6.71 10.52 2.66
CA ASP A 274 6.97 10.15 4.05
C ASP A 274 7.27 8.66 4.16
N TRP A 275 8.17 8.28 5.07
CA TRP A 275 8.37 6.87 5.40
C TRP A 275 7.14 6.32 6.12
N VAL A 276 6.58 5.23 5.60
CA VAL A 276 5.35 4.61 6.14
C VAL A 276 5.67 3.31 6.87
N ILE A 277 5.30 3.22 8.14
CA ILE A 277 5.27 1.96 8.88
C ILE A 277 3.98 1.23 8.54
N ASP A 278 4.11 0.11 7.84
CA ASP A 278 3.01 -0.76 7.47
C ASP A 278 3.51 -2.21 7.47
N TYR A 279 2.69 -3.09 8.04
CA TYR A 279 3.00 -4.51 8.21
C TYR A 279 2.27 -5.39 7.21
N ASN A 280 1.42 -4.77 6.39
CA ASN A 280 0.77 -5.35 5.23
C ASN A 280 1.63 -5.09 3.98
N LYS A 281 2.09 -6.17 3.36
CA LYS A 281 2.96 -6.16 2.19
C LYS A 281 2.54 -7.24 1.20
N TYR A 282 3.21 -7.28 0.06
CA TYR A 282 2.97 -8.31 -0.94
C TYR A 282 2.98 -9.72 -0.32
N ARG A 283 1.90 -10.47 -0.55
CA ARG A 283 1.58 -11.82 -0.03
C ARG A 283 1.35 -11.94 1.48
N ILE A 284 1.43 -10.86 2.26
CA ILE A 284 1.26 -10.91 3.72
C ILE A 284 0.46 -9.68 4.17
N ALA A 285 -0.79 -9.88 4.59
CA ALA A 285 -1.56 -8.88 5.31
C ALA A 285 -1.54 -9.26 6.78
N ARG A 286 -0.66 -8.68 7.61
CA ARG A 286 -0.39 -9.12 9.00
C ARG A 286 -1.02 -8.21 10.06
N ASP A 287 -1.31 -6.98 9.71
CA ASP A 287 -1.92 -5.99 10.59
C ASP A 287 -3.15 -5.42 9.90
N GLU A 288 -4.09 -6.27 9.56
CA GLU A 288 -5.16 -5.93 8.61
C GLU A 288 -6.13 -4.89 9.17
N SER A 289 -6.37 -4.95 10.49
CA SER A 289 -7.16 -3.99 11.27
C SER A 289 -6.34 -2.77 11.74
N GLY A 290 -5.01 -2.81 11.60
CA GLY A 290 -4.09 -1.75 12.03
C GLY A 290 -3.84 -1.71 13.55
N ASP A 291 -4.27 -2.74 14.28
CA ASP A 291 -4.22 -2.77 15.74
C ASP A 291 -2.78 -2.83 16.26
N ILE A 292 -1.88 -3.51 15.55
CA ILE A 292 -0.46 -3.57 15.93
C ILE A 292 0.16 -2.17 15.81
N TYR A 293 -0.05 -1.49 14.68
CA TYR A 293 0.45 -0.13 14.51
C TYR A 293 -0.18 0.84 15.52
N LYS A 294 -1.48 0.76 15.78
CA LYS A 294 -2.17 1.59 16.78
C LYS A 294 -1.58 1.40 18.17
N ALA A 295 -1.31 0.15 18.58
CA ALA A 295 -0.70 -0.14 19.88
C ALA A 295 0.72 0.45 19.99
N LEU A 296 1.56 0.24 18.96
CA LEU A 296 2.90 0.86 18.90
C LEU A 296 2.84 2.37 18.97
N ARG A 297 1.91 2.99 18.23
CA ARG A 297 1.72 4.42 18.24
C ARG A 297 1.28 4.91 19.62
N SER A 298 0.37 4.20 20.31
CA SER A 298 -0.05 4.55 21.67
C SER A 298 1.14 4.56 22.61
N ASP A 299 1.97 3.52 22.57
CA ASP A 299 3.16 3.43 23.40
C ASP A 299 4.21 4.51 23.09
N ILE A 300 4.31 4.96 21.83
CA ILE A 300 5.13 6.13 21.46
C ILE A 300 4.54 7.42 22.06
N VAL A 301 3.24 7.66 21.91
CA VAL A 301 2.55 8.86 22.41
C VAL A 301 2.61 8.93 23.94
N GLU A 302 2.54 7.80 24.62
CA GLU A 302 2.67 7.67 26.07
C GLU A 302 4.13 7.73 26.55
N GLY A 303 5.11 7.77 25.64
CA GLY A 303 6.54 7.86 25.95
C GLY A 303 7.15 6.56 26.49
N LYS A 304 6.50 5.41 26.30
CA LYS A 304 7.02 4.09 26.71
C LYS A 304 8.13 3.59 25.78
N ILE A 305 8.01 3.87 24.49
CA ILE A 305 9.01 3.59 23.46
C ILE A 305 9.20 4.81 22.57
N LYS A 306 10.29 4.83 21.80
CA LYS A 306 10.59 5.92 20.87
C LYS A 306 10.13 5.59 19.44
N ASP A 307 9.75 6.60 18.66
CA ASP A 307 9.55 6.39 17.23
C ASP A 307 10.92 6.13 16.58
N PRO A 308 11.08 5.04 15.81
CA PRO A 308 12.38 4.69 15.23
C PRO A 308 12.90 5.73 14.23
N ARG A 309 12.04 6.66 13.77
CA ARG A 309 12.36 7.73 12.82
C ARG A 309 12.74 9.05 13.48
N ASP A 310 12.61 9.16 14.80
CA ASP A 310 13.07 10.35 15.53
C ASP A 310 14.56 10.60 15.27
N ILE A 311 14.96 11.86 15.10
CA ILE A 311 16.33 12.24 14.75
C ILE A 311 17.37 11.75 15.77
N ASP A 312 16.96 11.63 17.01
CA ASP A 312 17.76 11.20 18.16
C ASP A 312 17.42 9.76 18.57
N SER A 313 16.77 8.96 17.71
CA SER A 313 16.67 7.51 17.89
C SER A 313 18.03 6.84 17.69
N THR A 314 18.43 6.00 18.65
CA THR A 314 19.69 5.26 18.64
C THR A 314 19.48 3.82 18.15
N TYR A 315 20.57 3.06 18.05
CA TYR A 315 20.50 1.62 17.79
C TYR A 315 19.60 0.90 18.82
N GLU A 316 19.76 1.25 20.09
CA GLU A 316 19.05 0.65 21.22
C GLU A 316 17.55 0.95 21.16
N SER A 317 17.16 2.22 20.92
CA SER A 317 15.75 2.60 20.87
C SER A 317 15.03 1.97 19.66
N ARG A 318 15.69 1.88 18.49
CA ARG A 318 15.12 1.17 17.33
C ARG A 318 14.96 -0.33 17.57
N ARG A 319 15.92 -0.95 18.26
CA ARG A 319 15.85 -2.36 18.66
C ARG A 319 14.74 -2.61 19.68
N GLU A 320 14.49 -1.66 20.58
CA GLU A 320 13.38 -1.71 21.51
C GLU A 320 12.03 -1.61 20.78
N PHE A 321 11.88 -0.64 19.87
CA PHE A 321 10.70 -0.55 19.00
C PHE A 321 10.42 -1.88 18.27
N ASP A 322 11.46 -2.48 17.69
CA ASP A 322 11.36 -3.77 17.00
C ASP A 322 10.93 -4.92 17.93
N ARG A 323 11.35 -4.89 19.20
CA ARG A 323 10.94 -5.87 20.22
C ARG A 323 9.46 -5.72 20.56
N TYR A 324 8.99 -4.50 20.80
CA TYR A 324 7.57 -4.22 21.06
C TYR A 324 6.70 -4.64 19.89
N ARG A 325 7.12 -4.32 18.66
CA ARG A 325 6.45 -4.76 17.43
C ARG A 325 6.33 -6.28 17.38
N GLY A 326 7.40 -7.02 17.71
CA GLY A 326 7.37 -8.48 17.78
C GLY A 326 6.40 -9.01 18.85
N GLY A 327 6.30 -8.34 20.00
CA GLY A 327 5.34 -8.68 21.05
C GLY A 327 3.90 -8.54 20.57
N TYR A 328 3.56 -7.39 19.96
CA TYR A 328 2.23 -7.17 19.41
C TYR A 328 1.90 -8.11 18.25
N TYR A 329 2.86 -8.42 17.38
CA TYR A 329 2.67 -9.45 16.34
C TYR A 329 2.24 -10.80 16.92
N ASN A 330 2.80 -11.21 18.06
CA ASN A 330 2.45 -12.50 18.63
C ASN A 330 1.08 -12.49 19.32
N GLY A 331 0.61 -11.32 19.78
CA GLY A 331 -0.63 -11.21 20.56
C GLY A 331 -1.86 -10.68 19.81
N MET A 332 -1.68 -9.98 18.68
CA MET A 332 -2.74 -9.21 18.02
C MET A 332 -3.03 -9.63 16.58
N VAL A 333 -2.31 -10.63 16.05
CA VAL A 333 -2.58 -11.15 14.70
C VAL A 333 -3.96 -11.84 14.67
N THR A 334 -4.73 -11.60 13.61
CA THR A 334 -6.06 -12.21 13.44
C THR A 334 -5.99 -13.74 13.45
N GLY A 335 -6.83 -14.38 14.26
CA GLY A 335 -6.85 -15.83 14.50
C GLY A 335 -7.41 -16.67 13.35
N TYR A 336 -6.87 -16.56 12.12
CA TYR A 336 -7.33 -17.34 10.97
C TYR A 336 -7.04 -18.86 11.06
N GLY A 337 -6.30 -19.30 12.07
CA GLY A 337 -6.14 -20.72 12.39
C GLY A 337 -7.18 -21.29 13.35
N THR A 338 -8.07 -20.45 13.88
CA THR A 338 -9.14 -20.85 14.80
C THR A 338 -10.44 -21.02 14.02
N ASP A 339 -11.19 -22.09 14.30
CA ASP A 339 -12.50 -22.34 13.69
C ASP A 339 -13.56 -21.34 14.19
N THR A 340 -14.61 -21.14 13.40
CA THR A 340 -15.68 -20.20 13.72
C THR A 340 -16.58 -20.74 14.85
N PRO A 341 -16.76 -20.01 15.96
CA PRO A 341 -17.63 -20.42 17.05
C PRO A 341 -19.10 -20.60 16.64
N ASN A 342 -19.79 -21.58 17.23
CA ASN A 342 -21.20 -21.87 16.93
C ASN A 342 -22.19 -20.81 17.46
N ASP A 343 -21.75 -19.98 18.41
CA ASP A 343 -22.54 -18.91 19.03
C ASP A 343 -22.55 -17.61 18.21
N TRP A 344 -21.68 -17.49 17.20
CA TRP A 344 -21.78 -16.42 16.21
C TRP A 344 -23.07 -16.52 15.41
N SER A 345 -23.62 -15.37 15.02
CA SER A 345 -24.66 -15.28 13.99
C SER A 345 -24.12 -15.71 12.62
N GLU A 346 -25.04 -16.04 11.71
CA GLU A 346 -24.67 -16.42 10.34
C GLU A 346 -24.03 -15.23 9.61
N GLU A 347 -24.54 -14.02 9.84
CA GLU A 347 -24.04 -12.78 9.28
C GLU A 347 -22.60 -12.47 9.75
N GLU A 348 -22.28 -12.69 11.03
CA GLU A 348 -20.93 -12.51 11.57
C GLU A 348 -19.94 -13.51 10.98
N ALA A 349 -20.31 -14.80 10.92
CA ALA A 349 -19.50 -15.84 10.31
C ALA A 349 -19.22 -15.54 8.83
N GLN A 350 -20.25 -15.13 8.08
CA GLN A 350 -20.11 -14.79 6.67
C GLN A 350 -19.27 -13.52 6.47
N LEU A 351 -19.41 -12.50 7.33
CA LEU A 351 -18.59 -11.30 7.29
C LEU A 351 -17.11 -11.61 7.54
N PHE A 352 -16.80 -12.51 8.47
CA PHE A 352 -15.44 -12.94 8.75
C PHE A 352 -14.82 -13.66 7.54
N ASN A 353 -15.56 -14.56 6.90
CA ASN A 353 -15.15 -15.25 5.67
C ASN A 353 -14.87 -14.26 4.52
N ASP A 354 -15.77 -13.31 4.31
CA ASP A 354 -15.61 -12.32 3.23
C ASP A 354 -14.46 -11.35 3.51
N THR A 355 -14.22 -11.01 4.78
CA THR A 355 -13.08 -10.20 5.21
C THR A 355 -11.76 -10.93 5.01
N LEU A 356 -11.68 -12.22 5.35
CA LEU A 356 -10.53 -13.09 5.06
C LEU A 356 -10.19 -13.08 3.56
N ILE A 357 -11.21 -13.26 2.70
CA ILE A 357 -11.04 -13.23 1.25
C ILE A 357 -10.55 -11.85 0.79
N LEU A 358 -11.11 -10.75 1.34
CA LEU A 358 -10.69 -9.39 1.02
C LEU A 358 -9.22 -9.14 1.40
N HIS A 359 -8.79 -9.58 2.59
CA HIS A 359 -7.38 -9.51 3.02
C HIS A 359 -6.46 -10.30 2.08
N ALA A 360 -6.91 -11.47 1.60
CA ALA A 360 -6.17 -12.25 0.61
C ALA A 360 -6.00 -11.47 -0.71
N LYS A 361 -7.06 -10.83 -1.21
CA LYS A 361 -7.03 -10.01 -2.43
C LYS A 361 -6.10 -8.80 -2.26
N LEU A 362 -6.17 -8.11 -1.12
CA LEU A 362 -5.26 -7.01 -0.79
C LEU A 362 -3.80 -7.46 -0.77
N ALA A 363 -3.49 -8.58 -0.11
CA ALA A 363 -2.14 -9.14 -0.09
C ALA A 363 -1.66 -9.56 -1.50
N ALA A 364 -2.54 -10.11 -2.32
CA ALA A 364 -2.23 -10.56 -3.68
C ALA A 364 -2.04 -9.41 -4.68
N LEU A 365 -2.76 -8.30 -4.50
CA LEU A 365 -2.74 -7.13 -5.41
C LEU A 365 -1.81 -6.00 -4.95
N THR A 366 -1.27 -6.08 -3.74
CA THR A 366 -0.20 -5.18 -3.28
C THR A 366 1.05 -5.38 -4.15
N PRO A 367 1.63 -4.32 -4.75
CA PRO A 367 2.85 -4.44 -5.54
C PRO A 367 4.03 -5.01 -4.74
N PRO A 368 4.86 -5.91 -5.31
CA PRO A 368 6.01 -6.47 -4.61
C PRO A 368 7.00 -5.42 -4.08
N GLN A 369 7.21 -4.35 -4.87
CA GLN A 369 8.10 -3.24 -4.53
C GLN A 369 7.40 -2.10 -3.77
N GLY A 370 6.17 -2.34 -3.28
CA GLY A 370 5.35 -1.34 -2.62
C GLY A 370 4.88 -0.21 -3.54
N TYR A 371 4.20 0.75 -2.93
CA TYR A 371 3.66 1.91 -3.63
C TYR A 371 4.71 3.02 -3.79
N PRO A 372 4.76 3.75 -4.92
CA PRO A 372 5.81 4.74 -5.20
C PRO A 372 5.78 5.96 -4.28
N ASN A 373 4.59 6.43 -3.88
CA ASN A 373 4.42 7.64 -3.05
C ASN A 373 4.25 7.31 -1.56
N ALA A 374 4.30 6.04 -1.19
CA ALA A 374 4.17 5.55 0.19
C ALA A 374 5.27 4.52 0.49
N PRO A 375 6.54 4.95 0.52
CA PRO A 375 7.66 4.04 0.72
C PRO A 375 7.65 3.45 2.13
N TYR A 376 7.86 2.14 2.24
CA TYR A 376 7.95 1.48 3.55
C TYR A 376 9.18 1.96 4.34
N TYR A 377 8.98 2.21 5.64
CA TYR A 377 10.06 2.39 6.59
C TYR A 377 10.67 1.04 6.99
N PHE A 378 12.00 0.98 7.01
CA PHE A 378 12.73 -0.11 7.65
C PHE A 378 13.64 0.47 8.72
N THR A 379 13.65 -0.14 9.92
CA THR A 379 14.75 0.13 10.85
C THR A 379 16.06 -0.27 10.15
N PRO A 380 17.12 0.57 10.20
CA PRO A 380 18.42 0.23 9.64
C PRO A 380 18.92 -1.15 10.07
N GLU A 381 18.63 -1.54 11.31
CA GLU A 381 19.01 -2.81 11.91
C GLU A 381 18.25 -4.01 11.32
N ASN A 382 16.95 -3.87 11.02
CA ASN A 382 16.22 -4.93 10.30
C ASN A 382 16.69 -5.05 8.86
N LEU A 383 17.00 -3.94 8.19
CA LEU A 383 17.54 -3.99 6.83
C LEU A 383 18.86 -4.78 6.80
N GLU A 384 19.74 -4.54 7.78
CA GLU A 384 20.98 -5.30 7.96
C GLU A 384 20.72 -6.78 8.24
N TRP A 385 19.69 -7.11 9.02
CA TRP A 385 19.30 -8.49 9.29
C TRP A 385 18.94 -9.25 8.00
N TYR A 386 18.21 -8.61 7.06
CA TYR A 386 17.90 -9.19 5.75
C TYR A 386 19.14 -9.32 4.87
N TYR A 387 20.00 -8.30 4.85
CA TYR A 387 21.25 -8.30 4.08
C TYR A 387 22.15 -9.46 4.48
N LYS A 388 22.45 -9.59 5.79
CA LYS A 388 23.30 -10.67 6.34
C LYS A 388 22.76 -12.08 6.12
N ARG A 389 21.48 -12.23 5.77
CA ARG A 389 20.81 -13.52 5.54
C ARG A 389 20.61 -13.85 4.07
N HIS A 390 21.20 -13.08 3.14
CA HIS A 390 20.95 -13.22 1.71
C HIS A 390 19.46 -13.07 1.35
N LYS A 391 18.75 -12.19 2.07
CA LYS A 391 17.30 -11.96 1.90
C LYS A 391 16.93 -10.51 1.56
N LEU A 392 17.91 -9.61 1.45
CA LEU A 392 17.66 -8.22 1.04
C LEU A 392 17.55 -8.13 -0.48
N ASP A 393 16.32 -8.09 -0.96
CA ASP A 393 16.02 -7.98 -2.39
C ASP A 393 16.26 -6.56 -2.88
N LYS A 394 17.25 -6.36 -3.75
CA LYS A 394 17.65 -5.04 -4.26
C LYS A 394 16.56 -4.36 -5.08
N LEU A 395 15.59 -5.13 -5.59
CA LEU A 395 14.45 -4.55 -6.29
C LEU A 395 13.52 -3.81 -5.32
N LEU A 396 13.64 -3.99 -4.01
CA LEU A 396 12.87 -3.24 -3.02
C LEU A 396 13.45 -1.86 -2.69
N ASP A 397 14.56 -1.44 -3.32
CA ASP A 397 15.11 -0.11 -3.12
C ASP A 397 14.07 0.96 -3.51
N PRO A 398 13.62 1.81 -2.57
CA PRO A 398 12.53 2.75 -2.81
C PRO A 398 12.91 3.83 -3.83
N ARG A 399 14.20 4.01 -4.13
CA ARG A 399 14.73 4.99 -5.09
C ARG A 399 14.60 4.55 -6.54
N ILE A 400 14.20 3.30 -6.79
CA ILE A 400 13.91 2.82 -8.15
C ILE A 400 12.74 3.64 -8.73
N PRO A 401 12.92 4.33 -9.87
CA PRO A 401 11.87 5.11 -10.53
C PRO A 401 10.59 4.31 -10.74
N ALA A 402 9.44 4.93 -10.54
CA ALA A 402 8.14 4.26 -10.62
C ALA A 402 7.96 3.47 -11.93
N ILE A 403 8.40 4.05 -13.05
CA ILE A 403 8.31 3.41 -14.37
C ILE A 403 9.15 2.14 -14.53
N TYR A 404 10.15 1.92 -13.67
CA TYR A 404 11.04 0.75 -13.70
C TYR A 404 10.65 -0.33 -12.68
N ARG A 405 9.66 -0.07 -11.84
CA ARG A 405 9.09 -1.08 -10.94
C ARG A 405 8.35 -2.18 -11.71
N TYR A 406 8.27 -3.35 -11.11
CA TYR A 406 7.80 -4.61 -11.68
C TYR A 406 6.32 -4.52 -12.10
N ASN A 407 5.50 -3.87 -11.27
CA ASN A 407 4.07 -3.71 -11.53
C ASN A 407 3.75 -2.65 -12.60
N PHE A 408 4.74 -1.87 -13.07
CA PHE A 408 4.51 -0.84 -14.08
C PHE A 408 4.33 -1.47 -15.47
N PRO A 409 3.27 -1.14 -16.24
CA PRO A 409 2.98 -1.82 -17.51
C PRO A 409 4.09 -1.69 -18.55
N GLN A 410 4.59 -2.82 -19.04
CA GLN A 410 5.67 -2.86 -20.04
C GLN A 410 5.31 -2.09 -21.32
N LYS A 411 4.05 -2.19 -21.79
CA LYS A 411 3.57 -1.43 -22.96
C LYS A 411 3.66 0.08 -22.74
N LEU A 412 3.33 0.57 -21.54
CA LEU A 412 3.41 1.99 -21.21
C LEU A 412 4.87 2.45 -21.09
N ARG A 413 5.73 1.63 -20.44
CA ARG A 413 7.18 1.86 -20.40
C ARG A 413 7.79 1.98 -21.81
N ALA A 414 7.36 1.13 -22.74
CA ALA A 414 7.80 1.18 -24.13
C ALA A 414 7.36 2.48 -24.83
N LYS A 415 6.12 2.93 -24.60
CA LYS A 415 5.62 4.22 -25.12
C LYS A 415 6.44 5.41 -24.62
N ILE A 416 6.75 5.45 -23.32
CA ILE A 416 7.58 6.51 -22.72
C ILE A 416 8.98 6.53 -23.37
N ARG A 417 9.61 5.37 -23.55
CA ARG A 417 10.93 5.25 -24.19
C ARG A 417 10.90 5.66 -25.66
N ALA A 418 9.85 5.28 -26.40
CA ALA A 418 9.67 5.67 -27.80
C ALA A 418 9.54 7.19 -27.93
N TYR A 419 8.70 7.80 -27.08
CA TYR A 419 8.54 9.25 -27.03
C TYR A 419 9.86 9.97 -26.72
N ALA A 420 10.62 9.48 -25.73
CA ALA A 420 11.93 10.06 -25.40
C ALA A 420 12.92 9.99 -26.57
N LYS A 421 12.93 8.87 -27.32
CA LYS A 421 13.76 8.70 -28.51
C LYS A 421 13.35 9.66 -29.64
N GLU A 422 12.05 9.77 -29.92
CA GLU A 422 11.50 10.65 -30.96
C GLU A 422 11.82 12.12 -30.70
N HIS A 423 11.76 12.54 -29.43
CA HIS A 423 11.98 13.93 -29.03
C HIS A 423 13.38 14.21 -28.47
N ASN A 424 14.34 13.29 -28.63
CA ASN A 424 15.74 13.43 -28.18
C ASN A 424 15.90 13.79 -26.69
N ILE A 425 15.02 13.25 -25.83
CA ILE A 425 15.07 13.46 -24.38
C ILE A 425 16.12 12.54 -23.76
N LYS A 426 17.11 13.13 -23.10
CA LYS A 426 18.17 12.41 -22.36
C LYS A 426 17.85 12.42 -20.87
N GLU A 427 18.22 11.34 -20.17
CA GLU A 427 18.06 11.20 -18.70
C GLU A 427 18.98 12.11 -17.88
#